data_AF-Q2BCU1-F1
#
_entry.id   AF-Q2BCU1-F1
#
_cell.length_a   1.000
_cell.length_b   1.000
_cell.length_c   1.000
_cell.angle_alpha   90.00
_cell.angle_beta   90.00
_cell.angle_gamma   90.00
#
_symmetry.space_group_name_H-M   'P 1'
#
loop_
_entity.id
_entity.type
_entity.pdbx_description
1 polymer ?
#
loop_
_entity_poly.entity_id
_entity_poly.type
_entity_poly.pdbx_seq_one_letter_code
_entity_poly.pdbx_strand_id
1 'polypeptide(L)'
;MKNHLRNKVAGISVAAAVAFSSLGFAVNNHLAEAKDNKKKEPANVIMMVMDGTSAGATNLARWYKGGNLAMDEILIGGVRTHSAESAITDSAPAATALATGNKSNDKVIGLLPALVNTPGVSPVSEKDAHRPVANVLEGAKLAGKSTGIISTSEIQHATPAGFSSHAAHRSNYQDIAEQQVYQGIDVVLGGGKESLAPGTTKNARVDGENLLNVISQNGYQFVETKEALLKSKSNKIWGSFAPSAMAYDFDRKAAKSSQPSLADMTKKAITTLDKNKEGFFLFVEGSKVDWAAHANDTVGILSDVLAFDDAVKEALDFAKKDGNTMVIAVSDHGNSGITMGNVNTNSNYPEIPVSAYIDPLKKASMTLEGALSQLKADRSNMEKVAGLYGLDNLTKEELDKLKASANLQSDMAKMLANRANIGFSTGGHTGEDVFLYAYGPSRPFGLIDNTDIAKAMAKHMGFNLKSVTDKLFVNAKESFEKKGYKTRIDVTDANNPVFIAEKSKTKIELPVNKNIAHIVQNNRIVTKKLDGVTVFNGKDFYVSEKALNLSK
;
A
#
# COMPACT_ATOMS: atom_id res chain seq x y z
N MET A 1 -25.48 83.17 24.22
CA MET A 1 -26.73 83.39 25.00
C MET A 1 -27.42 82.05 25.25
N LYS A 2 -28.15 81.92 26.37
CA LYS A 2 -29.22 80.95 26.73
C LYS A 2 -29.24 79.52 26.11
N ASN A 3 -29.08 78.52 26.99
CA ASN A 3 -29.79 77.23 27.17
C ASN A 3 -30.90 76.85 26.16
N HIS A 4 -31.05 75.57 25.75
CA HIS A 4 -31.60 74.45 26.56
C HIS A 4 -31.14 73.06 26.01
N LEU A 5 -30.91 72.00 26.81
CA LEU A 5 -31.86 70.96 27.31
C LEU A 5 -32.79 70.39 26.20
N ARG A 6 -33.01 69.07 25.98
CA ARG A 6 -32.69 67.74 26.62
C ARG A 6 -32.71 66.67 25.48
N ASN A 7 -32.50 65.34 25.58
CA ASN A 7 -32.34 64.30 26.63
C ASN A 7 -31.46 63.14 26.03
N LYS A 8 -30.75 62.26 26.76
CA LYS A 8 -31.11 60.93 27.35
C LYS A 8 -31.72 59.86 26.39
N VAL A 9 -31.35 58.57 26.43
CA VAL A 9 -30.58 57.81 27.46
C VAL A 9 -29.84 56.53 26.95
N ALA A 10 -28.70 56.23 27.58
CA ALA A 10 -28.03 54.91 27.82
C ALA A 10 -27.60 54.02 26.62
N GLY A 11 -26.66 53.07 26.80
CA GLY A 11 -26.01 52.61 28.03
C GLY A 11 -24.50 52.35 27.91
N ILE A 12 -23.86 52.01 29.03
CA ILE A 12 -22.39 51.96 29.20
C ILE A 12 -21.92 50.51 29.36
N SER A 13 -20.81 50.17 28.70
CA SER A 13 -20.00 48.98 29.00
C SER A 13 -18.66 49.41 29.60
N VAL A 14 -18.35 48.94 30.81
CA VAL A 14 -17.03 49.07 31.45
C VAL A 14 -16.56 47.68 31.87
N ALA A 15 -15.29 47.37 31.59
CA ALA A 15 -14.69 46.10 31.95
C ALA A 15 -14.13 46.11 33.39
N ALA A 16 -14.16 44.94 34.04
CA ALA A 16 -13.38 44.63 35.22
C ALA A 16 -12.94 43.16 35.14
N ALA A 17 -11.78 42.82 35.69
CA ALA A 17 -11.14 41.52 35.52
C ALA A 17 -10.84 40.81 36.86
N VAL A 18 -10.97 39.47 36.83
CA VAL A 18 -10.21 38.47 37.60
C VAL A 18 -9.89 38.77 39.08
N ALA A 19 -10.49 37.98 40.00
CA ALA A 19 -9.73 37.19 40.98
C ALA A 19 -10.58 36.14 41.73
N PHE A 20 -9.94 35.00 41.97
CA PHE A 20 -10.26 33.85 42.85
C PHE A 20 -11.28 34.02 44.00
N SER A 21 -12.12 32.98 44.15
CA SER A 21 -12.44 32.40 45.46
C SER A 21 -12.63 30.87 45.34
N SER A 22 -11.78 30.08 45.99
CA SER A 22 -11.87 28.62 46.00
C SER A 22 -12.70 28.09 47.18
N LEU A 23 -13.76 27.34 46.90
CA LEU A 23 -14.32 26.38 47.86
C LEU A 23 -14.46 25.01 47.17
N GLY A 24 -13.89 23.98 47.80
CA GLY A 24 -14.05 22.60 47.35
C GLY A 24 -15.27 21.95 47.97
N PHE A 25 -16.06 21.27 47.14
CA PHE A 25 -17.00 20.24 47.59
C PHE A 25 -16.63 18.92 46.90
N ALA A 26 -16.13 17.96 47.68
CA ALA A 26 -15.89 16.60 47.19
C ALA A 26 -17.24 15.87 47.12
N VAL A 27 -17.76 15.69 45.91
CA VAL A 27 -18.97 14.89 45.67
C VAL A 27 -18.58 13.63 44.89
N ASN A 28 -18.72 12.47 45.55
CA ASN A 28 -18.60 11.16 44.90
C ASN A 28 -19.79 10.93 43.95
N ASN A 29 -19.71 11.51 42.74
CA ASN A 29 -20.60 11.12 41.66
C ASN A 29 -20.07 9.86 40.99
N HIS A 30 -20.66 8.72 41.34
CA HIS A 30 -20.76 7.59 40.41
C HIS A 30 -21.57 8.06 39.19
N LEU A 31 -20.89 8.67 38.21
CA LEU A 31 -21.41 8.77 36.86
C LEU A 31 -21.47 7.35 36.31
N ALA A 32 -22.64 6.73 36.42
CA ALA A 32 -22.99 5.59 35.60
C ALA A 32 -22.81 6.03 34.14
N GLU A 33 -21.95 5.35 33.40
CA GLU A 33 -21.76 5.63 31.98
C GLU A 33 -23.10 5.41 31.26
N ALA A 34 -23.76 6.52 30.93
CA ALA A 34 -24.88 6.50 30.00
C ALA A 34 -24.33 5.98 28.67
N LYS A 35 -24.62 4.70 28.36
CA LYS A 35 -24.17 4.06 27.12
C LYS A 35 -24.52 4.99 25.96
N ASP A 36 -23.50 5.51 25.27
CA ASP A 36 -23.69 6.33 24.08
C ASP A 36 -24.18 5.44 22.94
N ASN A 37 -25.48 5.13 22.99
CA ASN A 37 -26.20 4.29 22.04
C ASN A 37 -26.51 5.05 20.73
N LYS A 38 -25.77 6.12 20.43
CA LYS A 38 -25.47 6.42 19.03
C LYS A 38 -24.82 5.17 18.43
N LYS A 39 -25.51 4.53 17.49
CA LYS A 39 -24.86 3.53 16.62
C LYS A 39 -23.61 4.18 16.06
N LYS A 40 -22.43 3.65 16.37
CA LYS A 40 -21.23 3.97 15.60
C LYS A 40 -21.50 3.54 14.17
N GLU A 41 -21.55 4.49 13.27
CA GLU A 41 -21.60 4.21 11.84
C GLU A 41 -20.31 3.47 11.46
N PRO A 42 -20.35 2.53 10.50
CA PRO A 42 -19.21 1.71 10.13
C PRO A 42 -18.06 2.60 9.63
N ALA A 43 -17.01 2.74 10.45
CA ALA A 43 -15.82 3.49 10.07
C ALA A 43 -15.04 2.70 9.00
N ASN A 44 -15.05 3.21 7.77
CA ASN A 44 -14.39 2.61 6.62
C ASN A 44 -13.08 3.34 6.31
N VAL A 45 -12.07 2.61 5.84
CA VAL A 45 -10.80 3.20 5.37
C VAL A 45 -10.48 2.65 3.99
N ILE A 46 -10.25 3.56 3.04
CA ILE A 46 -9.63 3.26 1.75
C ILE A 46 -8.25 3.93 1.75
N MET A 47 -7.20 3.11 1.86
CA MET A 47 -5.81 3.54 1.76
C MET A 47 -5.32 3.29 0.34
N MET A 48 -4.77 4.32 -0.30
CA MET A 48 -4.35 4.27 -1.69
C MET A 48 -2.89 4.72 -1.83
N VAL A 49 -2.06 3.92 -2.49
CA VAL A 49 -0.64 4.23 -2.75
C VAL A 49 -0.40 4.28 -4.26
N MET A 50 0.14 5.39 -4.73
CA MET A 50 0.65 5.56 -6.09
C MET A 50 2.18 5.42 -6.00
N ASP A 51 2.69 4.24 -6.28
CA ASP A 51 4.08 3.84 -5.96
C ASP A 51 5.09 4.75 -6.71
N GLY A 52 6.19 5.15 -6.05
CA GLY A 52 7.30 5.88 -6.68
C GLY A 52 6.92 7.15 -7.46
N THR A 53 6.02 7.99 -6.94
CA THR A 53 5.41 9.11 -7.69
C THR A 53 5.77 10.48 -7.14
N SER A 54 6.79 11.09 -7.75
CA SER A 54 7.18 12.48 -7.53
C SER A 54 6.09 13.51 -7.89
N ALA A 55 6.12 14.67 -7.23
CA ALA A 55 5.20 15.79 -7.51
C ALA A 55 5.20 16.23 -8.99
N GLY A 56 6.34 16.14 -9.67
CA GLY A 56 6.49 16.44 -11.09
C GLY A 56 5.68 15.53 -12.02
N ALA A 57 5.57 14.23 -11.70
CA ALA A 57 4.74 13.28 -12.45
C ALA A 57 3.26 13.66 -12.37
N THR A 58 2.78 14.02 -11.17
CA THR A 58 1.40 14.46 -10.97
C THR A 58 1.11 15.77 -11.72
N ASN A 59 2.07 16.71 -11.74
CA ASN A 59 1.95 17.95 -12.51
C ASN A 59 1.86 17.68 -14.02
N LEU A 60 2.75 16.83 -14.56
CA LEU A 60 2.72 16.44 -15.97
C LEU A 60 1.40 15.73 -16.34
N ALA A 61 0.84 14.91 -15.44
CA ALA A 61 -0.46 14.28 -15.63
C ALA A 61 -1.61 15.28 -15.75
N ARG A 62 -1.63 16.38 -14.97
CA ARG A 62 -2.62 17.47 -15.13
C ARG A 62 -2.54 18.12 -16.51
N TRP A 63 -1.33 18.49 -16.94
CA TRP A 63 -1.10 19.11 -18.26
C TRP A 63 -1.44 18.16 -19.41
N TYR A 64 -1.10 16.88 -19.30
CA TYR A 64 -1.49 15.86 -20.28
C TYR A 64 -3.00 15.61 -20.29
N LYS A 65 -3.67 15.59 -19.13
CA LYS A 65 -5.13 15.45 -19.03
C LYS A 65 -5.89 16.67 -19.57
N GLY A 66 -5.25 17.86 -19.55
CA GLY A 66 -5.86 19.14 -19.90
C GLY A 66 -6.74 19.70 -18.78
N GLY A 67 -6.51 19.29 -17.52
CA GLY A 67 -7.35 19.66 -16.38
C GLY A 67 -7.03 18.87 -15.11
N ASN A 68 -7.82 19.12 -14.07
CA ASN A 68 -7.57 18.60 -12.72
C ASN A 68 -7.68 17.07 -12.62
N LEU A 69 -6.94 16.53 -11.66
CA LEU A 69 -7.07 15.16 -11.15
C LEU A 69 -8.21 15.09 -10.11
N ALA A 70 -8.86 13.94 -9.96
CA ALA A 70 -9.78 13.69 -8.85
C ALA A 70 -9.06 13.78 -7.48
N MET A 71 -7.77 13.44 -7.45
CA MET A 71 -6.88 13.73 -6.32
C MET A 71 -6.82 15.23 -5.94
N ASP A 72 -6.97 16.16 -6.89
CA ASP A 72 -6.84 17.60 -6.61
C ASP A 72 -7.99 18.14 -5.73
N GLU A 73 -9.15 17.48 -5.73
CA GLU A 73 -10.26 17.82 -4.83
C GLU A 73 -9.94 17.59 -3.34
N ILE A 74 -8.92 16.79 -3.05
CA ILE A 74 -8.62 16.25 -1.71
C ILE A 74 -7.16 16.46 -1.28
N LEU A 75 -6.38 17.24 -2.02
CA LEU A 75 -5.01 17.65 -1.65
C LEU A 75 -5.04 18.47 -0.35
N ILE A 76 -4.29 18.03 0.66
CA ILE A 76 -4.41 18.58 2.03
C ILE A 76 -3.08 18.66 2.80
N GLY A 77 -1.95 18.35 2.16
CA GLY A 77 -0.64 18.48 2.80
C GLY A 77 0.49 17.73 2.07
N GLY A 78 1.46 17.25 2.84
CA GLY A 78 2.60 16.47 2.36
C GLY A 78 3.07 15.44 3.38
N VAL A 79 3.91 14.49 2.96
CA VAL A 79 4.34 13.34 3.76
C VAL A 79 5.85 13.12 3.61
N ARG A 80 6.53 12.97 4.75
CA ARG A 80 7.93 12.54 4.83
C ARG A 80 8.03 11.03 4.70
N THR A 81 8.87 10.58 3.78
CA THR A 81 8.89 9.19 3.29
C THR A 81 10.05 8.35 3.83
N HIS A 82 11.13 8.99 4.30
CA HIS A 82 12.38 8.37 4.77
C HIS A 82 12.23 7.10 5.63
N SER A 83 13.20 6.20 5.57
CA SER A 83 13.24 4.94 6.36
C SER A 83 13.84 5.16 7.75
N ALA A 84 14.31 4.09 8.41
CA ALA A 84 15.06 4.17 9.67
C ALA A 84 16.57 4.48 9.48
N GLU A 85 17.13 4.13 8.31
CA GLU A 85 18.57 4.24 7.99
C GLU A 85 18.90 5.13 6.77
N SER A 86 17.91 5.69 6.08
CA SER A 86 18.09 6.45 4.84
C SER A 86 17.05 7.56 4.65
N ALA A 87 17.50 8.72 4.16
CA ALA A 87 16.64 9.81 3.73
C ALA A 87 15.81 9.47 2.47
N ILE A 88 16.27 8.53 1.65
CA ILE A 88 15.55 7.99 0.50
C ILE A 88 15.13 6.56 0.86
N THR A 89 13.82 6.32 0.96
CA THR A 89 13.28 5.02 1.36
C THR A 89 13.17 4.05 0.18
N ASP A 90 13.20 2.76 0.48
CA ASP A 90 12.67 1.71 -0.40
C ASP A 90 11.16 1.52 -0.15
N SER A 91 10.41 0.96 -1.11
CA SER A 91 8.95 0.76 -0.99
C SER A 91 8.58 -0.14 0.20
N ALA A 92 9.44 -1.10 0.57
CA ALA A 92 9.21 -2.01 1.69
C ALA A 92 9.16 -1.32 3.07
N PRO A 93 10.18 -0.54 3.49
CA PRO A 93 10.09 0.26 4.71
C PRO A 93 9.05 1.39 4.63
N ALA A 94 8.80 1.96 3.45
CA ALA A 94 7.78 2.98 3.26
C ALA A 94 6.37 2.43 3.53
N ALA A 95 6.02 1.31 2.91
CA ALA A 95 4.76 0.61 3.15
C ALA A 95 4.65 0.10 4.59
N THR A 96 5.73 -0.40 5.18
CA THR A 96 5.75 -0.80 6.60
C THR A 96 5.44 0.39 7.53
N ALA A 97 5.92 1.59 7.22
CA ALA A 97 5.56 2.81 7.95
C ALA A 97 4.10 3.21 7.76
N LEU A 98 3.62 3.25 6.51
CA LEU A 98 2.24 3.57 6.15
C LEU A 98 1.22 2.57 6.74
N ALA A 99 1.62 1.31 6.95
CA ALA A 99 0.76 0.23 7.42
C ALA A 99 0.80 -0.02 8.94
N THR A 100 1.96 0.14 9.59
CA THR A 100 2.16 -0.23 11.01
C THR A 100 2.39 0.95 11.94
N GLY A 101 2.75 2.12 11.42
CA GLY A 101 3.09 3.31 12.21
C GLY A 101 4.50 3.28 12.82
N ASN A 102 5.38 2.40 12.32
CA ASN A 102 6.79 2.31 12.69
C ASN A 102 7.65 2.41 11.42
N LYS A 103 8.77 3.15 11.47
CA LYS A 103 9.80 3.05 10.43
C LYS A 103 10.34 1.61 10.38
N SER A 104 10.94 1.22 9.26
CA SER A 104 11.63 -0.06 9.10
C SER A 104 12.91 0.11 8.27
N ASN A 105 13.61 -1.00 7.99
CA ASN A 105 14.84 -1.03 7.19
C ASN A 105 14.59 -1.36 5.71
N ASP A 106 15.56 -1.03 4.87
CA ASP A 106 15.63 -1.36 3.44
C ASP A 106 15.21 -2.81 3.16
N LYS A 107 14.27 -3.00 2.22
CA LYS A 107 13.67 -4.30 1.84
C LYS A 107 12.93 -5.07 2.95
N VAL A 108 12.83 -4.57 4.18
CA VAL A 108 12.12 -5.26 5.29
C VAL A 108 10.61 -4.95 5.26
N ILE A 109 9.79 -5.99 5.46
CA ILE A 109 8.33 -5.96 5.39
C ILE A 109 7.74 -6.24 6.78
N GLY A 110 6.99 -5.29 7.37
CA GLY A 110 6.17 -5.54 8.55
C GLY A 110 6.93 -5.85 9.86
N LEU A 111 8.26 -5.60 9.90
CA LEU A 111 9.11 -5.78 11.08
C LEU A 111 9.71 -4.45 11.55
N LEU A 112 10.07 -4.35 12.82
CA LEU A 112 10.86 -3.25 13.38
C LEU A 112 12.32 -3.29 12.88
N PRO A 113 12.97 -2.12 12.74
CA PRO A 113 14.32 -2.02 12.22
C PRO A 113 15.36 -2.56 13.22
N ALA A 114 16.41 -3.16 12.69
CA ALA A 114 17.64 -3.48 13.43
C ALA A 114 18.63 -2.29 13.43
N LEU A 115 18.58 -1.42 12.41
CA LEU A 115 19.42 -0.23 12.30
C LEU A 115 18.56 1.03 12.31
N VAL A 116 18.85 1.96 13.22
CA VAL A 116 18.30 3.32 13.23
C VAL A 116 19.46 4.30 13.20
N ASN A 117 19.59 5.08 12.13
CA ASN A 117 20.59 6.16 12.01
C ASN A 117 19.97 7.50 11.58
N THR A 118 18.71 7.52 11.12
CA THR A 118 18.08 8.72 10.57
C THR A 118 17.75 9.70 11.70
N PRO A 119 18.19 10.97 11.64
CA PRO A 119 17.96 11.95 12.69
C PRO A 119 16.48 12.10 13.06
N GLY A 120 16.19 12.08 14.36
CA GLY A 120 14.83 12.22 14.90
C GLY A 120 14.02 10.92 14.97
N VAL A 121 14.50 9.80 14.40
CA VAL A 121 13.87 8.48 14.57
C VAL A 121 14.30 7.88 15.91
N SER A 122 13.34 7.43 16.72
CA SER A 122 13.62 6.76 18.00
C SER A 122 14.36 5.42 17.77
N PRO A 123 15.39 5.10 18.57
CA PRO A 123 16.09 3.82 18.47
C PRO A 123 15.19 2.64 18.91
N VAL A 124 15.39 1.49 18.27
CA VAL A 124 14.76 0.22 18.65
C VAL A 124 15.74 -0.59 19.53
N SER A 125 15.21 -1.41 20.45
CA SER A 125 16.03 -2.28 21.29
C SER A 125 16.60 -3.45 20.47
N GLU A 126 17.81 -3.92 20.79
CA GLU A 126 18.40 -5.11 20.13
C GLU A 126 17.50 -6.36 20.29
N LYS A 127 16.66 -6.41 21.33
CA LYS A 127 15.67 -7.47 21.53
C LYS A 127 14.46 -7.35 20.59
N ASP A 128 14.06 -6.14 20.21
CA ASP A 128 12.93 -5.89 19.31
C ASP A 128 13.36 -5.68 17.85
N ALA A 129 14.66 -5.76 17.54
CA ALA A 129 15.18 -5.77 16.18
C ALA A 129 14.56 -6.91 15.35
N HIS A 130 14.03 -6.57 14.17
CA HIS A 130 13.25 -7.48 13.31
C HIS A 130 12.07 -8.18 14.01
N ARG A 131 11.50 -7.57 15.07
CA ARG A 131 10.24 -8.05 15.65
C ARG A 131 9.06 -7.64 14.76
N PRO A 132 8.11 -8.54 14.44
CA PRO A 132 6.91 -8.19 13.69
C PRO A 132 6.02 -7.22 14.47
N VAL A 133 5.48 -6.24 13.75
CA VAL A 133 4.54 -5.21 14.22
C VAL A 133 3.28 -5.26 13.37
N ALA A 134 2.12 -5.18 14.01
CA ALA A 134 0.85 -5.37 13.33
C ALA A 134 0.53 -4.22 12.36
N ASN A 135 -0.09 -4.59 11.24
CA ASN A 135 -0.56 -3.64 10.24
C ASN A 135 -2.05 -3.26 10.46
N VAL A 136 -2.51 -2.21 9.79
CA VAL A 136 -3.91 -1.75 9.88
C VAL A 136 -4.94 -2.75 9.33
N LEU A 137 -4.57 -3.63 8.40
CA LEU A 137 -5.47 -4.66 7.87
C LEU A 137 -5.78 -5.69 8.96
N GLU A 138 -4.76 -6.16 9.69
CA GLU A 138 -4.91 -7.04 10.85
C GLU A 138 -5.71 -6.40 11.97
N GLY A 139 -5.43 -5.12 12.28
CA GLY A 139 -6.20 -4.37 13.27
C GLY A 139 -7.68 -4.24 12.90
N ALA A 140 -7.99 -3.95 11.64
CA ALA A 140 -9.35 -3.91 11.11
C ALA A 140 -10.02 -5.29 11.21
N LYS A 141 -9.31 -6.36 10.85
CA LYS A 141 -9.79 -7.74 10.94
C LYS A 141 -10.13 -8.15 12.38
N LEU A 142 -9.27 -7.83 13.35
CA LEU A 142 -9.54 -8.08 14.76
C LEU A 142 -10.71 -7.25 15.31
N ALA A 143 -10.99 -6.10 14.69
CA ALA A 143 -12.19 -5.29 14.96
C ALA A 143 -13.46 -5.79 14.22
N GLY A 144 -13.43 -6.98 13.60
CA GLY A 144 -14.58 -7.59 12.91
C GLY A 144 -14.88 -7.00 11.52
N LYS A 145 -14.07 -6.05 11.05
CA LYS A 145 -14.22 -5.39 9.76
C LYS A 145 -13.76 -6.30 8.62
N SER A 146 -14.36 -6.11 7.45
CA SER A 146 -13.90 -6.81 6.24
C SER A 146 -12.63 -6.16 5.68
N THR A 147 -11.86 -6.95 4.93
CA THR A 147 -10.48 -6.59 4.54
C THR A 147 -10.26 -6.82 3.05
N GLY A 148 -9.63 -5.86 2.37
CA GLY A 148 -9.29 -5.97 0.95
C GLY A 148 -7.91 -5.42 0.60
N ILE A 149 -7.31 -5.98 -0.43
CA ILE A 149 -6.01 -5.58 -0.98
C ILE A 149 -6.03 -5.64 -2.52
N ILE A 150 -5.55 -4.58 -3.17
CA ILE A 150 -5.50 -4.44 -4.63
C ILE A 150 -4.13 -3.94 -5.06
N SER A 151 -3.60 -4.49 -6.14
CA SER A 151 -2.32 -4.10 -6.76
C SER A 151 -2.40 -4.25 -8.28
N THR A 152 -1.70 -3.39 -9.03
CA THR A 152 -1.41 -3.62 -10.46
C THR A 152 -0.15 -4.47 -10.69
N SER A 153 0.70 -4.64 -9.67
CA SER A 153 1.81 -5.59 -9.67
C SER A 153 1.38 -6.94 -9.10
N GLU A 154 2.33 -7.82 -8.76
CA GLU A 154 2.04 -8.96 -7.90
C GLU A 154 1.53 -8.49 -6.53
N ILE A 155 0.51 -9.17 -5.98
CA ILE A 155 0.06 -8.91 -4.60
C ILE A 155 1.18 -9.18 -3.57
N GLN A 156 2.21 -9.94 -3.95
CA GLN A 156 3.41 -10.21 -3.15
C GLN A 156 4.47 -9.10 -3.20
N HIS A 157 4.29 -8.07 -4.04
CA HIS A 157 5.20 -6.92 -4.11
C HIS A 157 5.26 -6.17 -2.76
N ALA A 158 6.34 -5.42 -2.53
CA ALA A 158 6.64 -4.84 -1.22
C ALA A 158 5.52 -4.01 -0.62
N THR A 159 4.88 -3.18 -1.45
CA THR A 159 3.90 -2.19 -1.03
C THR A 159 2.61 -2.84 -0.54
N PRO A 160 1.95 -3.77 -1.29
CA PRO A 160 0.88 -4.60 -0.73
C PRO A 160 1.36 -5.57 0.38
N ALA A 161 2.59 -6.10 0.30
CA ALA A 161 3.13 -6.98 1.34
C ALA A 161 3.22 -6.29 2.72
N GLY A 162 3.61 -5.01 2.78
CA GLY A 162 3.66 -4.23 4.02
C GLY A 162 2.31 -4.06 4.73
N PHE A 163 1.21 -4.12 3.96
CA PHE A 163 -0.17 -4.08 4.48
C PHE A 163 -0.77 -5.48 4.77
N SER A 164 -0.03 -6.57 4.59
CA SER A 164 -0.61 -7.93 4.65
C SER A 164 0.30 -9.04 5.21
N SER A 165 1.59 -8.79 5.39
CA SER A 165 2.58 -9.82 5.75
C SER A 165 3.77 -9.25 6.54
N HIS A 166 4.64 -10.14 7.00
CA HIS A 166 5.84 -9.85 7.78
C HIS A 166 6.98 -10.72 7.24
N ALA A 167 8.00 -10.11 6.65
CA ALA A 167 9.12 -10.81 6.03
C ALA A 167 10.43 -10.04 6.21
N ALA A 168 11.53 -10.77 6.40
CA ALA A 168 12.86 -10.18 6.53
C ALA A 168 13.38 -9.56 5.22
N HIS A 169 12.76 -9.85 4.07
CA HIS A 169 13.16 -9.31 2.77
C HIS A 169 12.02 -9.31 1.75
N ARG A 170 11.84 -8.23 0.98
CA ARG A 170 10.75 -8.05 -0.02
C ARG A 170 10.74 -9.04 -1.17
N SER A 171 11.81 -9.82 -1.37
CA SER A 171 11.86 -10.89 -2.37
C SER A 171 11.32 -12.24 -1.88
N ASN A 172 10.93 -12.36 -0.61
CA ASN A 172 10.37 -13.60 -0.06
C ASN A 172 8.91 -13.80 -0.48
N TYR A 173 8.65 -13.78 -1.79
CA TYR A 173 7.31 -13.87 -2.39
C TYR A 173 6.55 -15.13 -1.95
N GLN A 174 7.25 -16.21 -1.60
CA GLN A 174 6.65 -17.45 -1.10
C GLN A 174 6.11 -17.29 0.32
N ASP A 175 6.90 -16.74 1.26
CA ASP A 175 6.44 -16.41 2.61
C ASP A 175 5.26 -15.42 2.57
N ILE A 176 5.39 -14.39 1.74
CA ILE A 176 4.40 -13.32 1.59
C ILE A 176 3.09 -13.87 1.00
N ALA A 177 3.15 -14.67 -0.08
CA ALA A 177 1.95 -15.29 -0.67
C ALA A 177 1.23 -16.21 0.32
N GLU A 178 1.98 -16.99 1.09
CA GLU A 178 1.43 -17.89 2.09
C GLU A 178 0.76 -17.12 3.22
N GLN A 179 1.43 -16.12 3.79
CA GLN A 179 0.85 -15.25 4.80
C GLN A 179 -0.42 -14.56 4.28
N GLN A 180 -0.44 -14.05 3.05
CA GLN A 180 -1.62 -13.42 2.44
C GLN A 180 -2.81 -14.38 2.29
N VAL A 181 -2.56 -15.63 1.89
CA VAL A 181 -3.59 -16.67 1.79
C VAL A 181 -4.10 -17.10 3.16
N TYR A 182 -3.21 -17.26 4.15
CA TYR A 182 -3.60 -17.68 5.50
C TYR A 182 -4.24 -16.54 6.33
N GLN A 183 -3.78 -15.29 6.20
CA GLN A 183 -4.45 -14.08 6.74
C GLN A 183 -5.95 -14.10 6.46
N GLY A 184 -6.35 -14.60 5.28
CA GLY A 184 -7.73 -14.78 4.91
C GLY A 184 -8.43 -13.44 4.65
N ILE A 185 -7.75 -12.53 3.96
CA ILE A 185 -8.24 -11.23 3.46
C ILE A 185 -9.49 -11.48 2.61
N ASP A 186 -10.58 -10.72 2.74
CA ASP A 186 -11.84 -11.05 2.05
C ASP A 186 -11.75 -10.83 0.53
N VAL A 187 -11.10 -9.76 0.09
CA VAL A 187 -10.91 -9.44 -1.34
C VAL A 187 -9.43 -9.24 -1.65
N VAL A 188 -8.89 -10.02 -2.57
CA VAL A 188 -7.51 -9.91 -3.07
C VAL A 188 -7.56 -9.78 -4.58
N LEU A 189 -6.99 -8.73 -5.19
CA LEU A 189 -7.12 -8.44 -6.63
C LEU A 189 -5.82 -7.88 -7.24
N GLY A 190 -5.11 -8.63 -8.07
CA GLY A 190 -3.93 -8.10 -8.77
C GLY A 190 -3.23 -9.11 -9.69
N GLY A 191 -1.91 -9.03 -9.81
CA GLY A 191 -1.07 -10.01 -10.51
C GLY A 191 -0.69 -11.23 -9.66
N GLY A 192 0.50 -11.78 -9.93
CA GLY A 192 1.23 -12.69 -9.02
C GLY A 192 0.77 -14.15 -8.97
N LYS A 193 0.09 -14.66 -10.01
CA LYS A 193 -0.41 -16.05 -10.02
C LYS A 193 0.70 -17.09 -9.78
N GLU A 194 1.92 -16.83 -10.24
CA GLU A 194 3.05 -17.78 -10.13
C GLU A 194 3.39 -18.12 -8.67
N SER A 195 3.34 -17.15 -7.76
CA SER A 195 3.68 -17.34 -6.33
C SER A 195 2.65 -18.18 -5.54
N LEU A 196 1.54 -18.59 -6.17
CA LEU A 196 0.46 -19.35 -5.54
C LEU A 196 0.59 -20.87 -5.74
N ALA A 197 1.56 -21.35 -6.52
CA ALA A 197 1.74 -22.77 -6.81
C ALA A 197 3.22 -23.17 -6.95
N PRO A 198 3.56 -24.47 -6.80
CA PRO A 198 4.89 -24.97 -7.12
C PRO A 198 5.16 -24.91 -8.62
N GLY A 199 6.42 -24.62 -9.00
CA GLY A 199 6.81 -24.44 -10.40
C GLY A 199 8.30 -24.14 -10.57
N THR A 200 8.68 -23.68 -11.76
CA THR A 200 10.09 -23.45 -12.15
C THR A 200 10.41 -21.98 -12.47
N THR A 201 9.44 -21.06 -12.34
CA THR A 201 9.71 -19.62 -12.51
C THR A 201 10.32 -19.05 -11.23
N LYS A 202 10.96 -17.87 -11.35
CA LYS A 202 11.67 -17.18 -10.25
C LYS A 202 10.84 -17.04 -8.95
N ASN A 203 9.54 -16.80 -9.08
CA ASN A 203 8.66 -16.46 -7.95
C ASN A 203 7.76 -17.64 -7.52
N ALA A 204 7.82 -18.79 -8.21
CA ALA A 204 7.03 -19.97 -7.88
C ALA A 204 7.45 -20.60 -6.54
N ARG A 205 6.57 -21.40 -5.92
CA ARG A 205 6.80 -22.02 -4.60
C ARG A 205 7.80 -23.19 -4.66
N VAL A 206 8.70 -23.27 -3.68
CA VAL A 206 9.66 -24.40 -3.53
C VAL A 206 9.43 -25.25 -2.27
N ASP A 207 8.56 -24.81 -1.38
CA ASP A 207 8.00 -25.56 -0.25
C ASP A 207 7.04 -26.71 -0.66
N GLY A 208 6.59 -26.72 -1.92
CA GLY A 208 5.72 -27.75 -2.48
C GLY A 208 4.21 -27.58 -2.19
N GLU A 209 3.79 -26.59 -1.41
CA GLU A 209 2.37 -26.30 -1.20
C GLU A 209 1.75 -25.59 -2.41
N ASN A 210 0.53 -25.99 -2.76
CA ASN A 210 -0.28 -25.31 -3.77
C ASN A 210 -1.37 -24.47 -3.08
N LEU A 211 -1.11 -23.17 -2.96
CA LEU A 211 -2.00 -22.23 -2.29
C LEU A 211 -3.33 -22.04 -3.05
N LEU A 212 -3.42 -22.36 -4.35
CA LEU A 212 -4.71 -22.35 -5.06
C LEU A 212 -5.70 -23.36 -4.45
N ASN A 213 -5.20 -24.48 -3.92
CA ASN A 213 -6.02 -25.44 -3.16
C ASN A 213 -6.47 -24.84 -1.82
N VAL A 214 -5.58 -24.13 -1.13
CA VAL A 214 -5.87 -23.47 0.16
C VAL A 214 -6.86 -22.30 -0.02
N ILE A 215 -6.78 -21.55 -1.12
CA ILE A 215 -7.73 -20.53 -1.54
C ILE A 215 -9.11 -21.16 -1.81
N SER A 216 -9.16 -22.26 -2.57
CA SER A 216 -10.41 -23.00 -2.80
C SER A 216 -11.05 -23.51 -1.49
N GLN A 217 -10.26 -24.15 -0.62
CA GLN A 217 -10.70 -24.65 0.69
C GLN A 217 -11.16 -23.54 1.64
N ASN A 218 -10.56 -22.34 1.58
CA ASN A 218 -10.99 -21.16 2.34
C ASN A 218 -12.21 -20.42 1.72
N GLY A 219 -12.90 -21.03 0.74
CA GLY A 219 -14.18 -20.55 0.21
C GLY A 219 -14.09 -19.30 -0.66
N TYR A 220 -12.94 -19.04 -1.30
CA TYR A 220 -12.81 -17.95 -2.26
C TYR A 220 -13.37 -18.33 -3.63
N GLN A 221 -14.03 -17.37 -4.30
CA GLN A 221 -14.15 -17.43 -5.75
C GLN A 221 -12.83 -16.95 -6.37
N PHE A 222 -12.09 -17.85 -7.01
CA PHE A 222 -10.93 -17.49 -7.83
C PHE A 222 -11.40 -16.91 -9.18
N VAL A 223 -10.79 -15.81 -9.64
CA VAL A 223 -11.13 -15.16 -10.92
C VAL A 223 -9.88 -14.68 -11.67
N GLU A 224 -9.87 -14.80 -13.00
CA GLU A 224 -8.70 -14.47 -13.84
C GLU A 224 -8.98 -13.44 -14.93
N THR A 225 -10.21 -12.91 -15.02
CA THR A 225 -10.59 -11.91 -16.03
C THR A 225 -11.48 -10.80 -15.44
N LYS A 226 -11.48 -9.64 -16.09
CA LYS A 226 -12.40 -8.52 -15.82
C LYS A 226 -13.86 -8.99 -15.80
N GLU A 227 -14.25 -9.83 -16.75
CA GLU A 227 -15.62 -10.34 -16.85
C GLU A 227 -16.00 -11.22 -15.65
N ALA A 228 -15.14 -12.16 -15.26
CA ALA A 228 -15.37 -13.04 -14.10
C ALA A 228 -15.39 -12.24 -12.79
N LEU A 229 -14.50 -11.25 -12.65
CA LEU A 229 -14.46 -10.33 -11.52
C LEU A 229 -15.77 -9.53 -11.41
N LEU A 230 -16.19 -8.85 -12.48
CA LEU A 230 -17.39 -8.02 -12.45
C LEU A 230 -18.65 -8.87 -12.19
N LYS A 231 -18.79 -10.03 -12.84
CA LYS A 231 -19.92 -10.97 -12.64
C LYS A 231 -19.96 -11.67 -11.29
N SER A 232 -18.86 -11.70 -10.53
CA SER A 232 -18.82 -12.36 -9.20
C SER A 232 -19.89 -11.81 -8.26
N LYS A 233 -20.53 -12.69 -7.49
CA LYS A 233 -21.45 -12.33 -6.39
C LYS A 233 -20.90 -12.68 -5.00
N SER A 234 -19.72 -13.29 -4.95
CA SER A 234 -19.11 -13.80 -3.72
C SER A 234 -18.88 -12.69 -2.68
N ASN A 235 -18.75 -13.10 -1.42
CA ASN A 235 -18.24 -12.25 -0.34
C ASN A 235 -16.72 -12.40 -0.17
N LYS A 236 -16.13 -13.45 -0.77
CA LYS A 236 -14.69 -13.73 -0.78
C LYS A 236 -14.19 -13.92 -2.22
N ILE A 237 -13.26 -13.08 -2.66
CA ILE A 237 -12.77 -13.06 -4.06
C ILE A 237 -11.25 -13.07 -4.06
N TRP A 238 -10.65 -13.96 -4.85
CA TRP A 238 -9.22 -13.94 -5.15
C TRP A 238 -9.03 -13.78 -6.65
N GLY A 239 -8.71 -12.57 -7.08
CA GLY A 239 -8.43 -12.22 -8.47
C GLY A 239 -6.95 -12.21 -8.76
N SER A 240 -6.51 -13.02 -9.72
CA SER A 240 -5.14 -12.99 -10.24
C SER A 240 -5.17 -12.91 -11.76
N PHE A 241 -4.83 -11.73 -12.28
CA PHE A 241 -5.06 -11.33 -13.67
C PHE A 241 -3.79 -11.40 -14.54
N ALA A 242 -2.66 -11.79 -13.94
CA ALA A 242 -1.38 -11.98 -14.59
C ALA A 242 -0.48 -12.98 -13.83
N PRO A 243 0.48 -13.64 -14.50
CA PRO A 243 1.47 -14.52 -13.83
C PRO A 243 2.39 -13.75 -12.87
N SER A 244 2.90 -12.61 -13.34
CA SER A 244 3.62 -11.56 -12.60
C SER A 244 2.72 -10.32 -12.52
N ALA A 245 3.22 -9.10 -12.71
CA ALA A 245 2.44 -7.87 -12.76
C ALA A 245 1.45 -7.81 -13.94
N MET A 246 0.44 -6.93 -13.81
CA MET A 246 -0.50 -6.59 -14.87
C MET A 246 0.15 -5.64 -15.91
N ALA A 247 -0.52 -5.44 -17.05
CA ALA A 247 -0.08 -4.44 -18.02
C ALA A 247 -0.38 -3.02 -17.52
N TYR A 248 0.47 -2.06 -17.90
CA TYR A 248 0.16 -0.63 -17.77
C TYR A 248 -1.19 -0.31 -18.41
N ASP A 249 -1.92 0.69 -17.90
CA ASP A 249 -3.30 0.91 -18.31
C ASP A 249 -3.48 1.25 -19.80
N PHE A 250 -2.53 1.96 -20.42
CA PHE A 250 -2.52 2.20 -21.87
C PHE A 250 -2.33 0.89 -22.67
N ASP A 251 -1.39 0.04 -22.26
CA ASP A 251 -1.15 -1.27 -22.89
C ASP A 251 -2.28 -2.26 -22.64
N ARG A 252 -2.94 -2.13 -21.49
CA ARG A 252 -4.15 -2.86 -21.12
C ARG A 252 -5.32 -2.48 -22.03
N LYS A 253 -5.50 -1.18 -22.30
CA LYS A 253 -6.46 -0.65 -23.29
C LYS A 253 -6.13 -1.12 -24.70
N ALA A 254 -4.86 -1.15 -25.10
CA ALA A 254 -4.42 -1.51 -26.44
C ALA A 254 -4.43 -3.03 -26.73
N ALA A 255 -4.00 -3.87 -25.78
CA ALA A 255 -3.63 -5.27 -26.03
C ALA A 255 -3.97 -6.29 -24.93
N LYS A 256 -4.39 -5.88 -23.72
CA LYS A 256 -4.72 -6.79 -22.59
C LYS A 256 -6.10 -6.51 -21.98
N SER A 257 -7.11 -6.28 -22.82
CA SER A 257 -8.46 -5.87 -22.41
C SER A 257 -9.23 -6.88 -21.53
N SER A 258 -8.74 -8.13 -21.41
CA SER A 258 -9.24 -9.12 -20.45
C SER A 258 -8.86 -8.81 -18.99
N GLN A 259 -7.86 -7.96 -18.74
CA GLN A 259 -7.46 -7.49 -17.42
C GLN A 259 -8.35 -6.29 -16.98
N PRO A 260 -8.82 -6.28 -15.71
CA PRO A 260 -9.53 -5.13 -15.16
C PRO A 260 -8.59 -3.93 -14.99
N SER A 261 -9.13 -2.70 -15.03
CA SER A 261 -8.40 -1.52 -14.57
C SER A 261 -8.34 -1.46 -13.05
N LEU A 262 -7.46 -0.61 -12.51
CA LEU A 262 -7.42 -0.35 -11.07
C LEU A 262 -8.76 0.19 -10.54
N ALA A 263 -9.46 1.01 -11.33
CA ALA A 263 -10.81 1.48 -11.03
C ALA A 263 -11.87 0.35 -11.04
N ASP A 264 -11.84 -0.59 -12.01
CA ASP A 264 -12.72 -1.77 -12.02
C ASP A 264 -12.53 -2.59 -10.73
N MET A 265 -11.27 -2.82 -10.33
CA MET A 265 -10.92 -3.58 -9.11
C MET A 265 -11.37 -2.84 -7.85
N THR A 266 -11.08 -1.54 -7.75
CA THR A 266 -11.44 -0.68 -6.60
C THR A 266 -12.94 -0.65 -6.39
N LYS A 267 -13.70 -0.32 -7.43
CA LYS A 267 -15.18 -0.32 -7.42
C LYS A 267 -15.73 -1.68 -6.99
N LYS A 268 -15.13 -2.78 -7.47
CA LYS A 268 -15.57 -4.15 -7.14
C LYS A 268 -15.28 -4.52 -5.68
N ALA A 269 -14.09 -4.17 -5.16
CA ALA A 269 -13.73 -4.44 -3.77
C ALA A 269 -14.66 -3.68 -2.82
N ILE A 270 -14.84 -2.36 -3.00
CA ILE A 270 -15.77 -1.53 -2.22
C ILE A 270 -17.16 -2.18 -2.19
N THR A 271 -17.73 -2.51 -3.36
CA THR A 271 -19.06 -3.15 -3.50
C THR A 271 -19.15 -4.54 -2.82
N THR A 272 -18.01 -5.19 -2.59
CA THR A 272 -17.95 -6.52 -1.94
C THR A 272 -17.77 -6.40 -0.43
N LEU A 273 -17.02 -5.40 0.04
CA LEU A 273 -16.66 -5.19 1.45
C LEU A 273 -17.73 -4.41 2.23
N ASP A 274 -18.41 -3.45 1.60
CA ASP A 274 -19.55 -2.67 2.15
C ASP A 274 -20.75 -3.54 2.63
N LYS A 275 -20.76 -4.82 2.25
CA LYS A 275 -21.68 -5.82 2.79
C LYS A 275 -21.55 -5.98 4.30
N ASN A 276 -20.35 -5.79 4.87
CA ASN A 276 -20.11 -5.90 6.32
C ASN A 276 -20.55 -4.63 7.06
N LYS A 277 -21.35 -4.78 8.13
CA LYS A 277 -21.92 -3.67 8.91
C LYS A 277 -21.07 -3.19 10.07
N GLU A 278 -19.93 -3.82 10.31
CA GLU A 278 -18.82 -3.23 11.08
C GLU A 278 -17.93 -2.32 10.20
N GLY A 279 -18.11 -2.34 8.88
CA GLY A 279 -17.30 -1.60 7.90
C GLY A 279 -16.10 -2.39 7.37
N PHE A 280 -15.19 -1.70 6.67
CA PHE A 280 -14.05 -2.33 6.01
C PHE A 280 -12.75 -1.51 5.95
N PHE A 281 -11.63 -2.22 5.83
CA PHE A 281 -10.34 -1.70 5.37
C PHE A 281 -10.09 -2.16 3.92
N LEU A 282 -9.67 -1.25 3.06
CA LEU A 282 -9.25 -1.54 1.69
C LEU A 282 -7.92 -0.85 1.40
N PHE A 283 -6.91 -1.62 1.01
CA PHE A 283 -5.67 -1.11 0.40
C PHE A 283 -5.76 -1.18 -1.13
N VAL A 284 -5.28 -0.15 -1.82
CA VAL A 284 -5.24 -0.06 -3.29
C VAL A 284 -3.90 0.52 -3.74
N GLU A 285 -3.22 -0.13 -4.68
CA GLU A 285 -1.93 0.32 -5.21
C GLU A 285 -1.95 0.48 -6.73
N GLY A 286 -1.53 1.66 -7.20
CA GLY A 286 -1.08 1.92 -8.57
C GLY A 286 0.43 1.73 -8.64
N SER A 287 0.85 0.47 -8.85
CA SER A 287 2.22 -0.01 -8.59
C SER A 287 3.25 0.39 -9.64
N LYS A 288 2.84 0.53 -10.90
CA LYS A 288 3.81 0.60 -12.02
C LYS A 288 4.27 2.02 -12.36
N VAL A 289 3.75 3.07 -11.72
CA VAL A 289 4.27 4.43 -11.91
C VAL A 289 5.75 4.48 -11.53
N ASP A 290 6.11 3.84 -10.41
CA ASP A 290 7.49 3.57 -9.99
C ASP A 290 8.34 2.86 -11.07
N TRP A 291 7.82 1.78 -11.64
CA TRP A 291 8.55 0.98 -12.64
C TRP A 291 8.80 1.76 -13.93
N ALA A 292 7.85 2.62 -14.31
CA ALA A 292 8.02 3.56 -15.41
C ALA A 292 8.99 4.70 -15.06
N ALA A 293 8.97 5.20 -13.82
CA ALA A 293 9.94 6.17 -13.32
C ALA A 293 11.37 5.61 -13.30
N HIS A 294 11.59 4.39 -12.84
CA HIS A 294 12.87 3.67 -12.98
C HIS A 294 13.36 3.56 -14.43
N ALA A 295 12.43 3.40 -15.38
CA ALA A 295 12.73 3.36 -16.82
C ALA A 295 12.90 4.75 -17.47
N ASN A 296 12.58 5.84 -16.76
CA ASN A 296 12.33 7.18 -17.31
C ASN A 296 11.29 7.17 -18.46
N ASP A 297 10.35 6.23 -18.43
CA ASP A 297 9.22 6.12 -19.35
C ASP A 297 8.13 7.14 -18.98
N THR A 298 8.14 8.26 -19.70
CA THR A 298 7.17 9.34 -19.50
C THR A 298 5.72 8.91 -19.81
N VAL A 299 5.52 7.95 -20.72
CA VAL A 299 4.19 7.46 -21.12
C VAL A 299 3.65 6.45 -20.11
N GLY A 300 4.51 5.57 -19.58
CA GLY A 300 4.17 4.65 -18.49
C GLY A 300 3.80 5.37 -17.19
N ILE A 301 4.54 6.43 -16.83
CA ILE A 301 4.20 7.32 -15.71
C ILE A 301 2.80 7.91 -15.94
N LEU A 302 2.57 8.51 -17.11
CA LEU A 302 1.28 9.12 -17.46
C LEU A 302 0.12 8.12 -17.51
N SER A 303 0.35 6.91 -18.01
CA SER A 303 -0.62 5.82 -18.09
C SER A 303 -1.20 5.52 -16.71
N ASP A 304 -0.32 5.27 -15.74
CA ASP A 304 -0.75 4.66 -14.48
C ASP A 304 -1.02 5.71 -13.38
N VAL A 305 -0.47 6.93 -13.47
CA VAL A 305 -0.96 8.09 -12.67
C VAL A 305 -2.42 8.40 -13.01
N LEU A 306 -2.81 8.34 -14.29
CA LEU A 306 -4.20 8.54 -14.70
C LEU A 306 -5.10 7.37 -14.31
N ALA A 307 -4.61 6.13 -14.38
CA ALA A 307 -5.36 4.95 -13.93
C ALA A 307 -5.55 4.92 -12.40
N PHE A 308 -4.60 5.47 -11.64
CA PHE A 308 -4.72 5.72 -10.20
C PHE A 308 -5.72 6.84 -9.90
N ASP A 309 -5.72 7.94 -10.67
CA ASP A 309 -6.70 9.02 -10.53
C ASP A 309 -8.15 8.53 -10.76
N ASP A 310 -8.38 7.70 -11.78
CA ASP A 310 -9.68 7.04 -12.01
C ASP A 310 -10.09 6.15 -10.82
N ALA A 311 -9.14 5.48 -10.16
CA ALA A 311 -9.40 4.66 -8.98
C ALA A 311 -9.67 5.50 -7.70
N VAL A 312 -8.93 6.59 -7.51
CA VAL A 312 -9.20 7.59 -6.44
C VAL A 312 -10.60 8.18 -6.63
N LYS A 313 -11.03 8.42 -7.88
CA LYS A 313 -12.38 8.91 -8.16
C LYS A 313 -13.46 7.92 -7.69
N GLU A 314 -13.31 6.62 -7.96
CA GLU A 314 -14.24 5.58 -7.48
C GLU A 314 -14.30 5.51 -5.93
N ALA A 315 -13.15 5.62 -5.26
CA ALA A 315 -13.08 5.67 -3.80
C ALA A 315 -13.73 6.95 -3.22
N LEU A 316 -13.48 8.10 -3.85
CA LEU A 316 -14.00 9.40 -3.42
C LEU A 316 -15.51 9.54 -3.69
N ASP A 317 -16.02 9.06 -4.82
CA ASP A 317 -17.45 8.99 -5.13
C ASP A 317 -18.20 8.12 -4.11
N PHE A 318 -17.62 6.98 -3.69
CA PHE A 318 -18.16 6.17 -2.60
C PHE A 318 -18.13 6.92 -1.27
N ALA A 319 -16.99 7.48 -0.88
CA ALA A 319 -16.84 8.14 0.42
C ALA A 319 -17.71 9.40 0.58
N LYS A 320 -17.92 10.17 -0.49
CA LYS A 320 -18.87 11.30 -0.55
C LYS A 320 -20.32 10.86 -0.33
N LYS A 321 -20.68 9.63 -0.71
CA LYS A 321 -22.03 9.05 -0.57
C LYS A 321 -22.25 8.37 0.78
N ASP A 322 -21.23 7.70 1.29
CA ASP A 322 -21.26 7.00 2.59
C ASP A 322 -21.12 7.97 3.79
N GLY A 323 -20.29 9.01 3.65
CA GLY A 323 -20.12 10.07 4.66
C GLY A 323 -19.22 9.70 5.85
N ASN A 324 -19.03 8.41 6.16
CA ASN A 324 -18.20 7.92 7.26
C ASN A 324 -16.99 7.07 6.81
N THR A 325 -16.58 7.26 5.55
CA THR A 325 -15.39 6.66 4.95
C THR A 325 -14.24 7.65 4.90
N MET A 326 -13.12 7.29 5.52
CA MET A 326 -11.83 7.94 5.29
C MET A 326 -11.22 7.43 3.97
N VAL A 327 -10.79 8.35 3.12
CA VAL A 327 -9.93 8.04 1.96
C VAL A 327 -8.60 8.73 2.17
N ILE A 328 -7.50 8.02 2.00
CA ILE A 328 -6.15 8.59 1.93
C ILE A 328 -5.54 8.11 0.62
N ALA A 329 -4.99 9.04 -0.17
CA ALA A 329 -4.11 8.73 -1.28
C ALA A 329 -2.76 9.43 -1.06
N VAL A 330 -1.68 8.73 -1.35
CA VAL A 330 -0.31 9.19 -1.12
C VAL A 330 0.63 8.48 -2.11
N SER A 331 1.85 8.98 -2.27
CA SER A 331 2.95 8.13 -2.74
C SER A 331 3.76 7.62 -1.55
N ASP A 332 4.49 6.53 -1.71
CA ASP A 332 5.37 5.99 -0.68
C ASP A 332 6.79 6.58 -0.77
N HIS A 333 7.24 6.99 -1.96
CA HIS A 333 8.44 7.81 -2.21
C HIS A 333 8.39 8.55 -3.57
N GLY A 334 9.30 9.50 -3.79
CA GLY A 334 9.57 10.01 -5.14
C GLY A 334 10.37 8.99 -5.97
N ASN A 335 10.40 9.15 -7.29
CA ASN A 335 11.30 8.40 -8.18
C ASN A 335 11.63 9.25 -9.42
N SER A 336 12.81 9.02 -10.01
CA SER A 336 13.36 9.60 -11.24
C SER A 336 13.72 11.10 -11.18
N GLY A 337 13.13 11.84 -10.24
CA GLY A 337 13.26 13.30 -10.16
C GLY A 337 12.72 13.99 -11.42
N ILE A 338 11.57 13.52 -11.92
CA ILE A 338 10.95 13.99 -13.16
C ILE A 338 10.56 15.48 -13.08
N THR A 339 10.96 16.25 -14.11
CA THR A 339 10.67 17.67 -14.26
C THR A 339 10.04 18.00 -15.61
N MET A 340 9.11 18.95 -15.63
CA MET A 340 8.75 19.66 -16.86
C MET A 340 9.78 20.77 -17.07
N GLY A 341 10.55 20.68 -18.15
CA GLY A 341 11.80 21.42 -18.33
C GLY A 341 13.02 20.52 -18.09
N ASN A 342 14.08 20.77 -18.86
CA ASN A 342 15.34 20.05 -18.84
C ASN A 342 16.48 20.95 -19.38
N VAL A 343 17.63 20.38 -19.74
CA VAL A 343 18.80 21.14 -20.26
C VAL A 343 18.52 21.96 -21.54
N ASN A 344 17.49 21.60 -22.31
CA ASN A 344 17.05 22.34 -23.51
C ASN A 344 16.31 23.63 -23.14
N THR A 345 15.61 23.65 -22.00
CA THR A 345 14.72 24.75 -21.59
C THR A 345 15.45 25.75 -20.68
N ASN A 346 16.60 26.24 -21.13
CA ASN A 346 17.56 26.95 -20.27
C ASN A 346 17.39 28.49 -20.24
N SER A 347 16.91 29.10 -21.32
CA SER A 347 16.89 30.57 -21.50
C SER A 347 15.61 31.08 -22.16
N ASN A 348 14.95 30.25 -22.97
CA ASN A 348 13.68 30.52 -23.67
C ASN A 348 12.47 29.85 -22.99
N TYR A 349 12.62 29.25 -21.81
CA TYR A 349 11.54 28.48 -21.16
C TYR A 349 10.21 29.23 -20.93
N PRO A 350 10.13 30.58 -20.79
CA PRO A 350 8.85 31.28 -20.72
C PRO A 350 8.10 31.33 -22.06
N GLU A 351 8.79 31.08 -23.18
CA GLU A 351 8.26 31.16 -24.55
C GLU A 351 7.86 29.79 -25.10
N ILE A 352 8.27 28.69 -24.45
CA ILE A 352 7.96 27.32 -24.88
C ILE A 352 6.48 27.02 -24.58
N PRO A 353 5.63 26.77 -25.60
CA PRO A 353 4.21 26.52 -25.38
C PRO A 353 3.98 25.13 -24.77
N VAL A 354 2.88 24.97 -24.03
CA VAL A 354 2.48 23.69 -23.40
C VAL A 354 2.44 22.52 -24.39
N SER A 355 2.07 22.77 -25.64
CA SER A 355 2.10 21.77 -26.73
C SER A 355 3.50 21.18 -26.98
N ALA A 356 4.57 21.95 -26.82
CA ALA A 356 5.94 21.45 -26.96
C ALA A 356 6.40 20.51 -25.81
N TYR A 357 5.57 20.38 -24.76
CA TYR A 357 5.72 19.34 -23.73
C TYR A 357 4.74 18.18 -23.93
N ILE A 358 3.50 18.48 -24.34
CA ILE A 358 2.38 17.51 -24.31
C ILE A 358 2.14 16.81 -25.65
N ASP A 359 2.25 17.51 -26.78
CA ASP A 359 1.94 16.94 -28.11
C ASP A 359 2.84 15.75 -28.48
N PRO A 360 4.16 15.72 -28.16
CA PRO A 360 4.99 14.54 -28.41
C PRO A 360 4.52 13.31 -27.62
N LEU A 361 4.06 13.52 -26.38
CA LEU A 361 3.56 12.45 -25.50
C LEU A 361 2.18 11.95 -25.96
N LYS A 362 1.33 12.84 -26.51
CA LYS A 362 0.00 12.52 -27.05
C LYS A 362 0.01 11.59 -28.26
N LYS A 363 1.15 11.40 -28.90
CA LYS A 363 1.34 10.48 -30.04
C LYS A 363 1.45 9.01 -29.59
N ALA A 364 1.77 8.76 -28.32
CA ALA A 364 1.96 7.41 -27.83
C ALA A 364 0.62 6.67 -27.66
N SER A 365 0.59 5.45 -28.16
CA SER A 365 -0.53 4.50 -28.06
C SER A 365 -0.28 3.37 -27.04
N MET A 366 0.98 3.19 -26.68
CA MET A 366 1.50 2.18 -25.75
C MET A 366 2.62 2.79 -24.90
N THR A 367 2.90 2.20 -23.74
CA THR A 367 4.07 2.53 -22.93
C THR A 367 5.36 2.00 -23.59
N LEU A 368 6.51 2.26 -22.99
CA LEU A 368 7.78 1.71 -23.46
C LEU A 368 7.82 0.18 -23.36
N GLU A 369 7.27 -0.39 -22.27
CA GLU A 369 7.10 -1.85 -22.10
C GLU A 369 6.17 -2.41 -23.18
N GLY A 370 5.02 -1.78 -23.38
CA GLY A 370 4.02 -2.17 -24.37
C GLY A 370 4.54 -2.13 -25.80
N ALA A 371 5.19 -1.04 -26.19
CA ALA A 371 5.78 -0.89 -27.52
C ALA A 371 6.90 -1.91 -27.76
N LEU A 372 7.83 -2.07 -26.80
CA LEU A 372 8.93 -3.04 -26.91
C LEU A 372 8.44 -4.49 -26.94
N SER A 373 7.28 -4.81 -26.34
CA SER A 373 6.66 -6.14 -26.46
C SER A 373 6.29 -6.52 -27.91
N GLN A 374 6.19 -5.53 -28.80
CA GLN A 374 5.90 -5.73 -30.23
C GLN A 374 7.15 -5.83 -31.10
N LEU A 375 8.35 -5.70 -30.52
CA LEU A 375 9.61 -5.70 -31.26
C LEU A 375 10.02 -7.11 -31.68
N LYS A 376 10.29 -7.30 -32.98
CA LYS A 376 10.88 -8.54 -33.49
C LYS A 376 12.35 -8.65 -33.07
N ALA A 377 12.84 -9.88 -32.91
CA ALA A 377 14.24 -10.16 -32.62
C ALA A 377 15.23 -9.58 -33.66
N ASP A 378 14.82 -9.49 -34.94
CA ASP A 378 15.60 -8.90 -36.03
C ASP A 378 15.55 -7.36 -36.07
N ARG A 379 14.76 -6.73 -35.20
CA ARG A 379 14.46 -5.29 -35.16
C ARG A 379 13.91 -4.71 -36.49
N SER A 380 13.43 -5.54 -37.43
CA SER A 380 12.96 -5.11 -38.75
C SER A 380 11.73 -4.19 -38.69
N ASN A 381 11.00 -4.19 -37.57
CA ASN A 381 9.84 -3.33 -37.32
C ASN A 381 10.13 -2.16 -36.35
N MET A 382 11.40 -1.79 -36.14
CA MET A 382 11.80 -0.74 -35.18
C MET A 382 11.02 0.57 -35.34
N GLU A 383 10.82 1.05 -36.56
CA GLU A 383 10.11 2.31 -36.84
C GLU A 383 8.64 2.26 -36.38
N LYS A 384 7.95 1.13 -36.59
CA LYS A 384 6.59 0.91 -36.07
C LYS A 384 6.58 0.86 -34.54
N VAL A 385 7.56 0.19 -33.93
CA VAL A 385 7.69 0.08 -32.47
C VAL A 385 7.92 1.45 -31.82
N ALA A 386 8.82 2.26 -32.40
CA ALA A 386 9.04 3.63 -31.99
C ALA A 386 7.76 4.48 -32.12
N GLY A 387 7.05 4.37 -33.26
CA GLY A 387 5.77 5.06 -33.47
C GLY A 387 4.69 4.70 -32.45
N LEU A 388 4.60 3.43 -32.00
CA LEU A 388 3.67 3.03 -30.93
C LEU A 388 3.91 3.78 -29.61
N TYR A 389 5.18 4.10 -29.32
CA TYR A 389 5.64 4.89 -28.18
C TYR A 389 5.65 6.42 -28.42
N GLY A 390 5.08 6.89 -29.53
CA GLY A 390 5.04 8.33 -29.88
C GLY A 390 6.32 8.88 -30.52
N LEU A 391 7.35 8.04 -30.73
CA LEU A 391 8.53 8.36 -31.53
C LEU A 391 8.23 8.18 -33.03
N ASP A 392 7.32 9.01 -33.53
CA ASP A 392 7.02 9.13 -34.97
C ASP A 392 8.07 9.95 -35.73
N ASN A 393 7.98 9.97 -37.06
CA ASN A 393 8.83 10.79 -37.95
C ASN A 393 10.33 10.72 -37.61
N LEU A 394 10.85 9.51 -37.35
CA LEU A 394 12.27 9.31 -37.10
C LEU A 394 13.10 9.73 -38.31
N THR A 395 14.12 10.54 -38.08
CA THR A 395 15.20 10.70 -39.06
C THR A 395 15.91 9.36 -39.28
N LYS A 396 16.59 9.22 -40.44
CA LYS A 396 17.39 8.01 -40.71
C LYS A 396 18.42 7.75 -39.60
N GLU A 397 19.06 8.80 -39.09
CA GLU A 397 20.06 8.70 -38.03
C GLU A 397 19.45 8.21 -36.71
N GLU A 398 18.31 8.75 -36.28
CA GLU A 398 17.59 8.26 -35.10
C GLU A 398 17.17 6.78 -35.27
N LEU A 399 16.63 6.41 -36.43
CA LEU A 399 16.18 5.04 -36.70
C LEU A 399 17.34 4.05 -36.74
N ASP A 400 18.45 4.39 -37.39
CA ASP A 400 19.63 3.52 -37.46
C ASP A 400 20.35 3.44 -36.09
N LYS A 401 20.35 4.53 -35.30
CA LYS A 401 20.78 4.51 -33.88
C LYS A 401 19.92 3.57 -33.03
N LEU A 402 18.58 3.65 -33.14
CA LEU A 402 17.68 2.76 -32.39
C LEU A 402 17.87 1.29 -32.80
N LYS A 403 18.01 0.99 -34.10
CA LYS A 403 18.35 -0.38 -34.57
C LYS A 403 19.65 -0.89 -33.96
N ALA A 404 20.68 -0.05 -33.87
CA ALA A 404 22.00 -0.41 -33.34
C ALA A 404 22.10 -0.39 -31.79
N SER A 405 21.11 0.17 -31.07
CA SER A 405 21.25 0.44 -29.63
C SER A 405 21.39 -0.82 -28.76
N ALA A 406 22.40 -0.82 -27.90
CA ALA A 406 22.60 -1.83 -26.87
C ALA A 406 21.67 -1.66 -25.65
N ASN A 407 21.17 -0.43 -25.40
CA ASN A 407 20.21 -0.13 -24.34
C ASN A 407 19.01 0.64 -24.92
N LEU A 408 18.28 -0.07 -25.78
CA LEU A 408 17.18 0.46 -26.57
C LEU A 408 16.09 1.13 -25.72
N GLN A 409 15.76 0.54 -24.57
CA GLN A 409 14.80 1.10 -23.62
C GLN A 409 15.23 2.50 -23.17
N SER A 410 16.47 2.63 -22.67
CA SER A 410 16.98 3.92 -22.21
C SER A 410 17.11 4.95 -23.34
N ASP A 411 17.50 4.54 -24.56
CA ASP A 411 17.60 5.43 -25.71
C ASP A 411 16.23 5.93 -26.21
N MET A 412 15.21 5.05 -26.25
CA MET A 412 13.83 5.44 -26.59
C MET A 412 13.25 6.38 -25.52
N ALA A 413 13.40 6.06 -24.24
CA ALA A 413 12.97 6.91 -23.13
C ALA A 413 13.55 8.32 -23.24
N LYS A 414 14.88 8.43 -23.38
CA LYS A 414 15.60 9.70 -23.56
C LYS A 414 15.18 10.45 -24.81
N MET A 415 14.96 9.76 -25.93
CA MET A 415 14.56 10.40 -27.18
C MET A 415 13.17 11.06 -27.05
N LEU A 416 12.20 10.37 -26.41
CA LEU A 416 10.87 10.94 -26.20
C LEU A 416 10.90 12.07 -25.17
N ALA A 417 11.61 11.88 -24.04
CA ALA A 417 11.75 12.90 -23.01
C ALA A 417 12.39 14.18 -23.57
N ASN A 418 13.42 14.07 -24.41
CA ASN A 418 14.04 15.21 -25.08
C ASN A 418 13.07 15.91 -26.05
N ARG A 419 12.32 15.15 -26.86
CA ARG A 419 11.29 15.69 -27.77
C ARG A 419 10.16 16.41 -27.00
N ALA A 420 9.84 15.95 -25.80
CA ALA A 420 8.82 16.49 -24.89
C ALA A 420 9.36 17.49 -23.85
N ASN A 421 10.64 17.89 -23.93
CA ASN A 421 11.28 18.80 -22.97
C ASN A 421 11.14 18.38 -21.49
N ILE A 422 11.07 17.08 -21.22
CA ILE A 422 11.01 16.46 -19.90
C ILE A 422 12.41 16.15 -19.39
N GLY A 423 12.66 16.39 -18.11
CA GLY A 423 13.91 16.11 -17.43
C GLY A 423 13.76 14.98 -16.40
N PHE A 424 14.87 14.30 -16.12
CA PHE A 424 15.01 13.28 -15.10
C PHE A 424 16.40 13.42 -14.48
N SER A 425 16.51 13.34 -13.15
CA SER A 425 17.79 13.46 -12.43
C SER A 425 18.45 12.11 -12.12
N THR A 426 17.65 11.04 -12.13
CA THR A 426 18.06 9.67 -11.80
C THR A 426 17.17 8.65 -12.54
N GLY A 427 17.33 7.36 -12.24
CA GLY A 427 16.43 6.26 -12.60
C GLY A 427 16.11 5.42 -11.36
N GLY A 428 15.90 6.10 -10.23
CA GLY A 428 15.69 5.51 -8.91
C GLY A 428 15.04 6.49 -7.94
N HIS A 429 14.77 6.04 -6.72
CA HIS A 429 13.94 6.77 -5.76
C HIS A 429 14.55 8.13 -5.39
N THR A 430 13.69 9.09 -5.03
CA THR A 430 14.07 10.45 -4.62
C THR A 430 13.42 10.82 -3.28
N GLY A 431 14.10 11.69 -2.54
CA GLY A 431 13.83 11.97 -1.12
C GLY A 431 13.04 13.25 -0.84
N GLU A 432 12.21 13.71 -1.77
CA GLU A 432 11.29 14.82 -1.53
C GLU A 432 10.09 14.45 -0.64
N ASP A 433 9.49 15.45 0.01
CA ASP A 433 8.17 15.30 0.62
C ASP A 433 7.13 15.09 -0.50
N VAL A 434 6.35 14.01 -0.42
CA VAL A 434 5.31 13.66 -1.41
C VAL A 434 3.95 14.25 -1.00
N PHE A 435 3.01 14.41 -1.93
CA PHE A 435 1.70 14.99 -1.62
C PHE A 435 0.81 14.10 -0.74
N LEU A 436 0.13 14.70 0.25
CA LEU A 436 -0.93 14.08 1.02
C LEU A 436 -2.29 14.45 0.44
N TYR A 437 -3.03 13.45 -0.04
CA TYR A 437 -4.42 13.58 -0.46
C TYR A 437 -5.31 12.85 0.57
N ALA A 438 -6.31 13.52 1.16
CA ALA A 438 -7.21 12.83 2.08
C ALA A 438 -8.62 13.44 2.15
N TYR A 439 -9.61 12.56 2.32
CA TYR A 439 -11.03 12.88 2.47
C TYR A 439 -11.67 12.16 3.66
N GLY A 440 -12.83 12.64 4.09
CA GLY A 440 -13.64 12.00 5.13
C GLY A 440 -13.34 12.45 6.57
N PRO A 441 -13.99 11.82 7.56
CA PRO A 441 -13.79 12.10 8.98
C PRO A 441 -12.41 11.64 9.48
N SER A 442 -11.91 12.27 10.55
CA SER A 442 -10.65 11.93 11.23
C SER A 442 -9.36 11.91 10.38
N ARG A 443 -9.42 12.37 9.13
CA ARG A 443 -8.29 12.35 8.18
C ARG A 443 -7.08 13.18 8.66
N PRO A 444 -5.84 12.77 8.33
CA PRO A 444 -4.66 13.59 8.57
C PRO A 444 -4.62 14.80 7.61
N PHE A 445 -3.83 15.82 7.96
CA PHE A 445 -3.60 17.02 7.14
C PHE A 445 -2.28 17.70 7.50
N GLY A 446 -1.81 18.60 6.64
CA GLY A 446 -0.52 19.30 6.81
C GLY A 446 0.69 18.46 6.42
N LEU A 447 1.89 18.84 6.86
CA LEU A 447 3.12 18.09 6.64
C LEU A 447 3.34 17.10 7.79
N ILE A 448 3.24 15.80 7.50
CA ILE A 448 3.28 14.69 8.47
C ILE A 448 4.40 13.70 8.16
N ASP A 449 4.64 12.74 9.06
CA ASP A 449 5.47 11.58 8.77
C ASP A 449 4.62 10.43 8.20
N ASN A 450 5.19 9.58 7.32
CA ASN A 450 4.46 8.42 6.78
C ASN A 450 3.95 7.44 7.87
N THR A 451 4.60 7.39 9.04
CA THR A 451 4.07 6.62 10.17
C THR A 451 2.76 7.16 10.76
N ASP A 452 2.44 8.45 10.59
CA ASP A 452 1.22 9.04 11.15
C ASP A 452 -0.06 8.61 10.41
N ILE A 453 0.06 8.18 9.16
CA ILE A 453 -1.05 7.66 8.34
C ILE A 453 -1.63 6.38 8.97
N ALA A 454 -0.78 5.41 9.36
CA ALA A 454 -1.21 4.21 10.08
C ALA A 454 -1.94 4.53 11.39
N LYS A 455 -1.40 5.50 12.16
CA LYS A 455 -1.96 5.95 13.45
C LYS A 455 -3.34 6.61 13.25
N ALA A 456 -3.51 7.40 12.20
CA ALA A 456 -4.78 8.04 11.85
C ALA A 456 -5.84 7.00 11.43
N MET A 457 -5.48 6.06 10.55
CA MET A 457 -6.37 4.96 10.12
C MET A 457 -6.83 4.12 11.31
N ALA A 458 -5.90 3.63 12.14
CA ALA A 458 -6.21 2.84 13.34
C ALA A 458 -7.15 3.58 14.31
N LYS A 459 -6.88 4.87 14.56
CA LYS A 459 -7.72 5.74 15.41
C LYS A 459 -9.14 5.88 14.87
N HIS A 460 -9.31 6.08 13.56
CA HIS A 460 -10.64 6.18 12.94
C HIS A 460 -11.39 4.85 12.99
N MET A 461 -10.71 3.73 12.74
CA MET A 461 -11.28 2.39 12.81
C MET A 461 -11.56 1.89 14.23
N GLY A 462 -11.04 2.56 15.25
CA GLY A 462 -11.35 2.31 16.66
C GLY A 462 -10.42 1.33 17.38
N PHE A 463 -9.21 1.10 16.87
CA PHE A 463 -8.21 0.21 17.50
C PHE A 463 -6.85 0.90 17.71
N ASN A 464 -5.95 0.23 18.44
CA ASN A 464 -4.58 0.70 18.69
C ASN A 464 -3.56 -0.32 18.16
N LEU A 465 -2.68 0.10 17.26
CA LEU A 465 -1.70 -0.78 16.60
C LEU A 465 -0.71 -1.44 17.55
N LYS A 466 -0.35 -0.80 18.67
CA LYS A 466 0.47 -1.44 19.70
C LYS A 466 -0.30 -2.55 20.40
N SER A 467 -1.55 -2.32 20.81
CA SER A 467 -2.39 -3.35 21.43
C SER A 467 -2.68 -4.53 20.48
N VAL A 468 -2.81 -4.27 19.17
CA VAL A 468 -2.92 -5.33 18.15
C VAL A 468 -1.59 -6.09 18.04
N THR A 469 -0.45 -5.40 18.00
CA THR A 469 0.89 -6.01 18.00
C THR A 469 1.13 -6.89 19.23
N ASP A 470 0.83 -6.39 20.43
CA ASP A 470 1.00 -7.11 21.69
C ASP A 470 0.13 -8.39 21.73
N LYS A 471 -1.04 -8.39 21.06
CA LYS A 471 -1.92 -9.57 20.94
C LYS A 471 -1.48 -10.55 19.83
N LEU A 472 -0.98 -10.06 18.70
CA LEU A 472 -0.63 -10.89 17.53
C LEU A 472 0.81 -11.40 17.53
N PHE A 473 1.73 -10.70 18.17
CA PHE A 473 3.17 -10.94 18.07
C PHE A 473 3.85 -10.97 19.44
N VAL A 474 3.48 -11.97 20.25
CA VAL A 474 4.27 -12.37 21.42
C VAL A 474 5.37 -13.34 21.00
N ASN A 475 6.56 -13.22 21.60
CA ASN A 475 7.64 -14.19 21.40
C ASN A 475 7.19 -15.57 21.89
N ALA A 476 7.17 -16.55 20.99
CA ALA A 476 6.60 -17.87 21.24
C ALA A 476 7.40 -18.62 22.32
N LYS A 477 8.73 -18.62 22.23
CA LYS A 477 9.62 -19.28 23.19
C LYS A 477 9.37 -18.78 24.60
N GLU A 478 9.55 -17.47 24.82
CA GLU A 478 9.35 -16.87 26.15
C GLU A 478 7.96 -17.15 26.71
N SER A 479 6.92 -17.11 25.86
CA SER A 479 5.54 -17.23 26.29
C SER A 479 5.12 -18.66 26.62
N PHE A 480 5.61 -19.65 25.88
CA PHE A 480 5.36 -21.07 26.16
C PHE A 480 6.23 -21.59 27.31
N GLU A 481 7.49 -21.15 27.44
CA GLU A 481 8.36 -21.53 28.55
C GLU A 481 7.86 -20.96 29.89
N LYS A 482 7.36 -19.71 29.91
CA LYS A 482 6.64 -19.14 31.08
C LYS A 482 5.38 -19.95 31.46
N LYS A 483 4.78 -20.69 30.53
CA LYS A 483 3.66 -21.63 30.80
C LYS A 483 4.13 -23.06 31.12
N GLY A 484 5.45 -23.30 31.25
CA GLY A 484 6.01 -24.60 31.59
C GLY A 484 5.94 -25.64 30.47
N TYR A 485 6.02 -25.20 29.21
CA TYR A 485 6.32 -26.06 28.06
C TYR A 485 7.83 -26.11 27.83
N LYS A 486 8.34 -27.23 27.29
CA LYS A 486 9.63 -27.24 26.61
C LYS A 486 9.43 -26.75 25.17
N THR A 487 10.37 -25.99 24.62
CA THR A 487 10.24 -25.45 23.25
C THR A 487 11.45 -25.79 22.38
N ARG A 488 11.20 -25.90 21.07
CA ARG A 488 12.23 -25.98 20.03
C ARG A 488 11.69 -25.45 18.72
N ILE A 489 12.59 -25.09 17.80
CA ILE A 489 12.24 -24.89 16.39
C ILE A 489 12.63 -26.16 15.65
N ASP A 490 11.78 -26.62 14.73
CA ASP A 490 12.11 -27.62 13.73
C ASP A 490 12.46 -26.91 12.41
N VAL A 491 13.62 -27.23 11.85
CA VAL A 491 14.12 -26.73 10.56
C VAL A 491 14.59 -27.89 9.68
N THR A 492 14.07 -29.10 9.93
CA THR A 492 14.37 -30.30 9.13
C THR A 492 13.93 -30.11 7.66
N ASP A 493 12.85 -29.35 7.46
CA ASP A 493 12.57 -28.63 6.22
C ASP A 493 12.91 -27.15 6.45
N ALA A 494 13.81 -26.60 5.62
CA ALA A 494 14.26 -25.22 5.71
C ALA A 494 13.26 -24.22 5.08
N ASN A 495 12.36 -24.69 4.22
CA ASN A 495 11.28 -23.90 3.62
C ASN A 495 10.03 -23.90 4.50
N ASN A 496 9.80 -24.97 5.28
CA ASN A 496 8.69 -25.09 6.23
C ASN A 496 9.10 -25.14 7.73
N PRO A 497 9.83 -24.16 8.30
CA PRO A 497 10.10 -24.10 9.73
C PRO A 497 8.85 -24.20 10.63
N VAL A 498 8.94 -24.99 11.70
CA VAL A 498 7.84 -25.22 12.66
C VAL A 498 8.30 -24.95 14.08
N PHE A 499 7.62 -24.05 14.79
CA PHE A 499 7.82 -23.90 16.24
C PHE A 499 7.04 -24.98 16.99
N ILE A 500 7.70 -25.64 17.95
CA ILE A 500 7.16 -26.78 18.69
C ILE A 500 7.22 -26.49 20.18
N ALA A 501 6.06 -26.63 20.85
CA ALA A 501 5.92 -26.53 22.30
C ALA A 501 5.32 -27.82 22.88
N GLU A 502 6.03 -28.46 23.81
CA GLU A 502 5.68 -29.76 24.39
C GLU A 502 5.47 -29.69 25.91
N LYS A 503 4.34 -30.22 26.39
CA LYS A 503 4.01 -30.33 27.81
C LYS A 503 3.17 -31.58 28.11
N SER A 504 3.68 -32.44 28.98
CA SER A 504 3.06 -33.71 29.37
C SER A 504 2.71 -34.59 28.16
N LYS A 505 1.42 -34.76 27.80
CA LYS A 505 0.96 -35.51 26.63
C LYS A 505 0.47 -34.63 25.46
N THR A 506 0.80 -33.33 25.49
CA THR A 506 0.42 -32.36 24.45
C THR A 506 1.65 -31.84 23.75
N LYS A 507 1.69 -31.97 22.42
CA LYS A 507 2.58 -31.22 21.52
C LYS A 507 1.74 -30.19 20.76
N ILE A 508 2.22 -28.96 20.66
CA ILE A 508 1.65 -27.91 19.82
C ILE A 508 2.68 -27.60 18.75
N GLU A 509 2.28 -27.69 17.49
CA GLU A 509 3.08 -27.40 16.31
C GLU A 509 2.51 -26.16 15.62
N LEU A 510 3.36 -25.18 15.38
CA LEU A 510 3.04 -23.86 14.84
C LEU A 510 3.91 -23.63 13.59
N PRO A 511 3.42 -23.99 12.39
CA PRO A 511 4.14 -23.73 11.14
C PRO A 511 4.32 -22.22 10.94
N VAL A 512 5.46 -21.81 10.38
CA VAL A 512 5.67 -20.44 9.88
C VAL A 512 4.61 -20.07 8.84
N ASN A 513 4.39 -18.78 8.62
CA ASN A 513 3.48 -18.16 7.65
C ASN A 513 1.97 -18.45 7.82
N LYS A 514 1.59 -19.52 8.52
CA LYS A 514 0.19 -19.99 8.63
C LYS A 514 -0.48 -19.46 9.89
N ASN A 515 -1.79 -19.22 9.83
CA ASN A 515 -2.63 -18.94 11.01
C ASN A 515 -3.27 -20.22 11.58
N ILE A 516 -2.55 -21.33 11.58
CA ILE A 516 -2.99 -22.61 12.12
C ILE A 516 -2.01 -23.12 13.17
N ALA A 517 -2.50 -23.97 14.07
CA ALA A 517 -1.68 -24.77 14.95
C ALA A 517 -2.21 -26.20 14.97
N HIS A 518 -1.31 -27.18 14.93
CA HIS A 518 -1.65 -28.59 15.08
C HIS A 518 -1.40 -29.01 16.53
N ILE A 519 -2.45 -29.50 17.19
CA ILE A 519 -2.38 -30.01 18.55
C ILE A 519 -2.33 -31.53 18.48
N VAL A 520 -1.23 -32.12 18.90
CA VAL A 520 -1.06 -33.58 18.96
C VAL A 520 -1.25 -34.05 20.40
N GLN A 521 -2.26 -34.88 20.61
CA GLN A 521 -2.58 -35.50 21.91
C GLN A 521 -3.01 -36.95 21.70
N ASN A 522 -2.36 -37.90 22.39
CA ASN A 522 -2.67 -39.34 22.32
C ASN A 522 -2.82 -39.87 20.88
N ASN A 523 -1.84 -39.54 20.02
CA ASN A 523 -1.80 -39.86 18.58
C ASN A 523 -2.97 -39.33 17.73
N ARG A 524 -3.76 -38.36 18.25
CA ARG A 524 -4.74 -37.60 17.46
C ARG A 524 -4.19 -36.20 17.20
N ILE A 525 -4.40 -35.70 15.98
CA ILE A 525 -4.05 -34.35 15.56
C ILE A 525 -5.33 -33.53 15.44
N VAL A 526 -5.36 -32.35 16.07
CA VAL A 526 -6.46 -31.38 15.96
C VAL A 526 -5.90 -30.04 15.50
N THR A 527 -6.24 -29.64 14.27
CA THR A 527 -5.89 -28.31 13.75
C THR A 527 -6.83 -27.24 14.32
N LYS A 528 -6.28 -26.15 14.84
CA LYS A 528 -7.03 -24.97 15.30
C LYS A 528 -6.60 -23.74 14.51
N LYS A 529 -7.53 -22.81 14.24
CA LYS A 529 -7.24 -21.53 13.57
C LYS A 529 -6.93 -20.42 14.58
N LEU A 530 -5.80 -19.74 14.37
CA LEU A 530 -5.31 -18.60 15.16
C LEU A 530 -6.00 -17.29 14.74
N ASP A 531 -5.69 -16.19 15.43
CA ASP A 531 -6.23 -14.85 15.13
C ASP A 531 -5.34 -14.05 14.15
N GLY A 532 -4.10 -14.51 13.91
CA GLY A 532 -3.13 -13.97 12.96
C GLY A 532 -2.12 -15.05 12.56
N VAL A 533 -1.22 -14.73 11.63
CA VAL A 533 -0.19 -15.67 11.14
C VAL A 533 0.95 -15.87 12.15
N THR A 534 1.59 -17.03 12.09
CA THR A 534 2.86 -17.30 12.80
C THR A 534 4.02 -16.72 12.00
N VAL A 535 4.88 -15.92 12.61
CA VAL A 535 6.01 -15.25 11.92
C VAL A 535 7.34 -15.71 12.52
N PHE A 536 8.32 -16.02 11.66
CA PHE A 536 9.70 -16.32 12.06
C PHE A 536 10.64 -15.26 11.48
N ASN A 537 11.41 -14.59 12.32
CA ASN A 537 12.34 -13.53 11.87
C ASN A 537 13.77 -14.03 11.60
N GLY A 538 13.95 -15.33 11.38
CA GLY A 538 15.25 -16.00 11.27
C GLY A 538 15.91 -16.38 12.60
N LYS A 539 15.38 -15.91 13.74
CA LYS A 539 15.90 -16.19 15.08
C LYS A 539 14.79 -16.62 16.06
N ASP A 540 13.72 -15.84 16.11
CA ASP A 540 12.61 -15.96 17.05
C ASP A 540 11.28 -16.16 16.31
N PHE A 541 10.44 -17.03 16.86
CA PHE A 541 9.05 -17.20 16.41
C PHE A 541 8.12 -16.27 17.20
N TYR A 542 7.16 -15.68 16.50
CA TYR A 542 6.12 -14.82 17.02
C TYR A 542 4.75 -15.39 16.67
N VAL A 543 3.84 -15.39 17.66
CA VAL A 543 2.50 -15.98 17.55
C VAL A 543 1.48 -15.13 18.26
N SER A 544 0.21 -15.24 17.84
CA SER A 544 -0.91 -14.62 18.58
C SER A 544 -1.10 -15.26 19.95
N GLU A 545 -1.54 -14.48 20.95
CA GLU A 545 -1.80 -14.96 22.32
C GLU A 545 -2.76 -16.16 22.39
N LYS A 546 -3.64 -16.31 21.37
CA LYS A 546 -4.54 -17.45 21.20
C LYS A 546 -3.78 -18.77 21.12
N ALA A 547 -2.61 -18.80 20.49
CA ALA A 547 -1.74 -19.99 20.42
C ALA A 547 -1.35 -20.50 21.82
N LEU A 548 -1.14 -19.59 22.77
CA LEU A 548 -0.76 -19.92 24.15
C LEU A 548 -1.88 -20.59 24.97
N ASN A 549 -3.11 -20.64 24.44
CA ASN A 549 -4.31 -21.05 25.18
C ASN A 549 -5.05 -22.22 24.52
N LEU A 550 -4.42 -22.88 23.53
CA LEU A 550 -4.98 -23.97 22.73
C LEU A 550 -5.14 -25.31 23.46
N SER A 551 -4.58 -25.46 24.66
CA SER A 551 -4.63 -26.68 25.49
C SER A 551 -5.85 -26.73 26.43
N LYS A 552 -6.86 -25.91 26.17
CA LYS A 552 -8.20 -25.92 26.77
C LYS A 552 -9.24 -26.29 25.71
#